data_AF-A0A923USS3-F1
#
_entry.id   AF-A0A923USS3-F1
#
_cell.length_a   1.000
_cell.length_b   1.000
_cell.length_c   1.000
_cell.angle_alpha   90.00
_cell.angle_beta   90.00
_cell.angle_gamma   90.00
#
_symmetry.space_group_name_H-M   'P 1'
#
loop_
_entity.id
_entity.type
_entity.pdbx_description
1 polymer ?
#
loop_
_entity_poly.entity_id
_entity_poly.type
_entity_poly.pdbx_seq_one_letter_code
_entity_poly.pdbx_strand_id
1 'polypeptide(L)'
;GGYRFKDVKLDFNFQGTKTTLKSDINLRADLSIRNNKTIIRKASDASNQLTAGQNVTTIKFTADYAINQNLVIQAFYDRNVNNPFVSTSFKTANTQAGVKIRFTLAP
;
A
#
# COMPACT_ATOMS: atom_id res chain seq x y z
N GLY A 1 -2.03 -1.78 -10.16
CA GLY A 1 -2.88 -2.66 -11.00
C GLY A 1 -3.76 -3.52 -10.11
N GLY A 2 -4.91 -3.99 -10.59
CA GLY A 2 -5.84 -4.77 -9.75
C GLY A 2 -6.57 -5.86 -10.53
N TYR A 3 -7.05 -6.86 -9.79
CA TYR A 3 -7.81 -7.98 -10.32
C TYR A 3 -8.95 -8.35 -9.38
N ARG A 4 -10.09 -8.77 -9.94
CA ARG A 4 -11.25 -9.22 -9.17
C ARG A 4 -11.50 -10.70 -9.43
N PHE A 5 -11.40 -11.50 -8.39
CA PHE A 5 -11.86 -12.88 -8.39
C PHE A 5 -13.33 -12.89 -7.99
N LYS A 6 -14.19 -13.39 -8.88
CA LYS A 6 -15.62 -13.45 -8.63
C LYS A 6 -15.99 -14.75 -7.91
N ASP A 7 -17.07 -14.69 -7.13
CA ASP A 7 -17.73 -15.87 -6.58
C ASP A 7 -16.83 -16.78 -5.70
N VAL A 8 -15.87 -16.18 -4.99
CA VAL A 8 -14.98 -16.93 -4.10
C VAL A 8 -15.77 -17.40 -2.89
N LYS A 9 -15.81 -18.73 -2.71
CA LYS A 9 -16.40 -19.39 -1.56
C LYS A 9 -15.36 -19.51 -0.46
N LEU A 10 -15.63 -18.90 0.68
CA LEU A 10 -14.83 -19.08 1.88
C LEU A 10 -15.70 -19.71 2.97
N ASP A 11 -15.29 -20.89 3.40
CA ASP A 11 -15.89 -21.59 4.50
C ASP A 11 -15.29 -21.07 5.81
N PHE A 12 -16.08 -20.36 6.60
CA PHE A 12 -15.69 -19.94 7.94
C PHE A 12 -16.46 -20.75 8.98
N ASN A 13 -15.74 -21.33 9.94
CA ASN A 13 -16.36 -21.93 11.11
C ASN A 13 -16.28 -20.91 12.25
N PHE A 14 -17.42 -20.31 12.59
CA PHE A 14 -17.52 -19.42 13.74
C PHE A 14 -18.46 -20.05 14.76
N GLN A 15 -17.93 -20.34 15.94
CA GLN A 15 -18.68 -20.90 17.08
C GLN A 15 -19.44 -22.20 16.75
N GLY A 16 -18.86 -23.07 15.91
CA GLY A 16 -19.46 -24.37 15.53
C GLY A 16 -20.44 -24.30 14.37
N THR A 17 -20.80 -23.09 13.91
CA THR A 17 -21.62 -22.92 12.70
C THR A 17 -20.70 -22.73 11.49
N LYS A 18 -20.80 -23.65 10.53
CA LYS A 18 -20.08 -23.56 9.26
C LYS A 18 -20.87 -22.66 8.31
N THR A 19 -20.40 -21.43 8.11
CA THR A 19 -21.03 -20.48 7.19
C THR A 19 -20.17 -20.39 5.94
N THR A 20 -20.73 -20.84 4.81
CA THR A 20 -20.12 -20.65 3.49
C THR A 20 -20.50 -19.26 2.99
N LEU A 21 -19.52 -18.36 2.95
CA LEU A 21 -19.68 -17.03 2.38
C LEU A 21 -19.28 -17.08 0.91
N LYS A 22 -20.11 -16.48 0.05
CA LYS A 22 -19.84 -16.36 -1.39
C LYS A 22 -19.75 -14.89 -1.73
N SER A 23 -18.56 -14.43 -2.13
CA SER A 23 -18.34 -13.02 -2.46
C SER A 23 -17.12 -12.85 -3.35
N ASP A 24 -16.99 -11.65 -3.90
CA ASP A 24 -15.86 -11.30 -4.77
C ASP A 24 -14.66 -10.88 -3.92
N ILE A 25 -13.48 -11.39 -4.27
CA ILE A 25 -12.20 -10.89 -3.75
C ILE A 25 -11.66 -9.85 -4.72
N ASN A 26 -11.41 -8.64 -4.22
CA ASN A 26 -10.71 -7.60 -4.96
C ASN A 26 -9.25 -7.56 -4.51
N LEU A 27 -8.32 -7.86 -5.42
CA LEU A 27 -6.89 -7.69 -5.19
C LEU A 27 -6.39 -6.43 -5.90
N ARG A 28 -5.56 -5.65 -5.23
CA ARG A 28 -4.87 -4.50 -5.81
C ARG A 28 -3.41 -4.53 -5.39
N ALA A 29 -2.53 -4.29 -6.34
CA ALA A 29 -1.09 -4.19 -6.14
C ALA A 29 -0.58 -2.94 -6.88
N ASP A 30 -0.10 -1.95 -6.15
CA ASP A 30 0.40 -0.70 -6.71
C ASP A 30 1.88 -0.51 -6.38
N LEU A 31 2.67 -0.21 -7.41
CA LEU A 31 4.10 0.12 -7.30
C LEU A 31 4.29 1.56 -7.76
N SER A 32 4.98 2.36 -6.97
CA SER A 32 5.29 3.75 -7.28
C SER A 32 6.75 4.07 -6.95
N ILE A 33 7.43 4.74 -7.86
CA ILE A 33 8.81 5.23 -7.66
C ILE A 33 8.78 6.73 -7.90
N ARG A 34 9.27 7.50 -6.93
CA ARG A 34 9.27 8.96 -6.97
C ARG A 34 10.67 9.48 -6.68
N ASN A 35 11.25 10.16 -7.66
CA ASN A 35 12.54 10.80 -7.56
C ASN A 35 12.35 12.32 -7.39
N ASN A 36 12.67 12.84 -6.20
CA ASN A 36 12.71 14.26 -5.94
C ASN A 36 14.19 14.70 -5.93
N LYS A 37 14.59 15.63 -6.81
CA LYS A 37 15.97 16.13 -6.88
C LYS A 37 15.96 17.65 -6.94
N THR A 38 16.68 18.29 -6.04
CA THR A 38 16.88 19.75 -6.03
C THR A 38 18.35 20.02 -6.36
N ILE A 39 18.59 20.68 -7.51
CA ILE A 39 19.93 21.04 -7.98
C ILE A 39 20.06 22.56 -7.89
N ILE A 40 21.05 23.06 -7.16
CA ILE A 40 21.43 24.47 -7.18
C ILE A 40 22.61 24.60 -8.15
N ARG A 41 22.52 25.49 -9.14
CA ARG A 41 23.59 25.74 -10.13
C ARG A 41 24.18 27.13 -9.89
N LYS A 42 25.50 27.24 -9.74
CA LYS A 42 26.22 28.52 -9.74
C LYS A 42 26.72 28.80 -11.17
N ALA A 43 26.48 30.01 -11.69
CA ALA A 43 26.81 30.37 -13.08
C ALA A 43 28.31 30.68 -13.30
N SER A 44 29.06 30.94 -12.22
CA SER A 44 30.47 31.33 -12.25
C SER A 44 31.46 30.16 -12.07
N ASP A 45 31.03 29.06 -11.45
CA ASP A 45 31.85 27.87 -11.22
C ASP A 45 31.09 26.66 -11.76
N ALA A 46 31.68 25.88 -12.67
CA ALA A 46 31.08 24.69 -13.29
C ALA A 46 30.89 23.50 -12.31
N SER A 47 30.59 23.75 -11.04
CA SER A 47 30.31 22.74 -10.02
C SER A 47 28.80 22.58 -9.81
N ASN A 48 28.28 21.40 -10.13
CA ASN A 48 26.90 21.01 -9.82
C ASN A 48 26.87 20.41 -8.42
N GLN A 49 26.62 21.20 -7.38
CA GLN A 49 26.45 20.68 -6.03
C GLN A 49 25.02 20.15 -5.85
N LEU A 50 24.89 18.85 -5.59
CA LEU A 50 23.61 18.22 -5.27
C LEU A 50 23.23 18.57 -3.82
N THR A 51 22.33 19.52 -3.61
CA THR A 51 21.99 20.05 -2.28
C THR A 51 20.90 19.24 -1.56
N ALA A 52 19.93 18.68 -2.29
CA ALA A 52 18.90 17.83 -1.71
C ALA A 52 18.30 16.88 -2.76
N GLY A 53 17.83 15.73 -2.30
CA GLY A 53 17.04 14.83 -3.12
C GLY A 53 16.75 13.52 -2.40
N GLN A 54 15.63 12.89 -2.76
CA GLN A 54 15.26 11.57 -2.26
C GLN A 54 14.60 10.71 -3.34
N ASN A 55 14.89 9.42 -3.34
CA ASN A 55 14.16 8.42 -4.09
C ASN A 55 13.22 7.67 -3.14
N VAL A 56 11.92 7.78 -3.38
CA VAL A 56 10.87 7.11 -2.60
C VAL A 56 10.28 6.00 -3.44
N THR A 57 10.43 4.76 -2.98
CA THR A 57 9.77 3.59 -3.55
C THR A 57 8.62 3.17 -2.64
N THR A 58 7.41 3.08 -3.18
CA THR A 58 6.21 2.66 -2.46
C THR A 58 5.63 1.41 -3.11
N ILE A 59 5.40 0.39 -2.31
CA ILE A 59 4.72 -0.85 -2.68
C ILE A 59 3.45 -0.90 -1.84
N LYS A 60 2.30 -1.10 -2.47
CA LYS A 60 1.02 -1.28 -1.79
C LYS A 60 0.34 -2.51 -2.31
N PHE A 61 -0.23 -3.29 -1.40
CA PHE A 61 -1.03 -4.46 -1.72
C PHE A 61 -2.26 -4.46 -0.83
N THR A 62 -3.44 -4.66 -1.42
CA THR A 62 -4.70 -4.79 -0.69
C THR A 62 -5.51 -5.96 -1.22
N ALA A 63 -6.18 -6.64 -0.31
CA ALA A 63 -7.10 -7.72 -0.60
C ALA A 63 -8.41 -7.49 0.15
N ASP A 64 -9.48 -7.21 -0.58
CA ASP A 64 -10.79 -6.89 0.00
C ASP A 64 -11.77 -8.03 -0.25
N TYR A 65 -12.43 -8.49 0.81
CA TYR A 65 -13.49 -9.48 0.75
C TYR A 65 -14.73 -8.97 1.49
N ALA A 66 -15.85 -8.86 0.78
CA ALA A 66 -17.12 -8.48 1.36
C ALA A 66 -17.78 -9.73 1.98
N ILE A 67 -17.88 -9.78 3.31
CA ILE A 67 -18.56 -10.86 4.03
C ILE A 67 -20.07 -10.79 3.79
N ASN A 68 -20.63 -9.59 3.85
CA ASN A 68 -22.01 -9.28 3.50
C ASN A 68 -22.11 -7.81 3.04
N GLN A 69 -23.33 -7.30 2.81
CA GLN A 69 -23.55 -5.92 2.35
C GLN A 69 -23.06 -4.85 3.34
N ASN A 70 -22.91 -5.21 4.61
CA ASN A 70 -22.59 -4.32 5.72
C ASN A 70 -21.19 -4.58 6.31
N LEU A 71 -20.50 -5.65 5.93
CA LEU A 71 -19.24 -6.07 6.52
C LEU A 71 -18.22 -6.43 5.44
N VAL A 72 -17.11 -5.70 5.44
CA VAL A 72 -15.97 -5.93 4.54
C VAL A 72 -14.70 -6.13 5.35
N ILE A 73 -13.94 -7.15 5.01
CA ILE A 73 -12.61 -7.40 5.56
C ILE A 73 -11.59 -7.04 4.49
N GLN A 74 -10.61 -6.22 4.86
CA GLN A 74 -9.51 -5.81 3.99
C GLN A 74 -8.19 -6.19 4.65
N ALA A 75 -7.38 -7.01 3.99
CA ALA A 75 -5.97 -7.16 4.32
C ALA A 75 -5.17 -6.10 3.54
N PHE A 76 -4.16 -5.50 4.17
CA PHE A 76 -3.31 -4.52 3.52
C PHE A 76 -1.83 -4.72 3.88
N TYR A 77 -0.97 -4.38 2.93
CA TYR A 77 0.47 -4.35 3.07
C TYR A 77 1.03 -3.14 2.30
N ASP A 78 1.54 -2.17 3.03
CA ASP A 78 2.10 -0.93 2.50
C ASP A 78 3.57 -0.82 2.95
N ARG A 79 4.49 -0.75 1.99
CA ARG A 79 5.91 -0.55 2.25
C ARG A 79 6.40 0.70 1.53
N ASN A 80 6.96 1.63 2.30
CA ASN A 80 7.54 2.87 1.81
C ASN A 80 9.02 2.92 2.16
N VAL A 81 9.88 2.95 1.15
CA VAL A 81 11.33 3.01 1.29
C VAL A 81 11.80 4.36 0.77
N ASN A 82 12.45 5.14 1.63
CA ASN A 82 13.06 6.41 1.29
C ASN A 82 14.59 6.27 1.25
N ASN A 83 15.19 6.55 0.10
CA ASN A 83 16.63 6.55 -0.11
C ASN A 83 17.09 7.97 -0.50
N PRO A 84 17.61 8.76 0.46
CA PRO A 84 18.12 10.10 0.18
C PRO A 84 19.37 10.07 -0.69
N PHE A 85 19.54 11.09 -1.53
CA PHE A 85 20.70 11.27 -2.41
C PHE A 85 21.85 12.04 -1.75
N VAL A 86 21.60 12.67 -0.60
CA VAL A 86 22.61 13.41 0.16
C VAL A 86 23.01 12.61 1.41
N SER A 87 24.31 12.55 1.70
CA SER A 87 24.88 11.78 2.83
C SER A 87 24.51 12.34 4.22
N THR A 88 23.78 13.45 4.27
CA THR A 88 23.30 14.08 5.52
C THR A 88 21.95 13.52 5.99
N SER A 89 21.33 12.62 5.23
CA SER A 89 20.02 12.03 5.56
C SER A 89 20.10 10.51 5.60
N PHE A 90 19.37 9.90 6.53
CA PHE A 90 19.34 8.44 6.71
C PHE A 90 18.29 7.79 5.81
N LYS A 91 18.59 6.57 5.32
CA LYS A 91 17.61 5.73 4.65
C LYS A 91 16.51 5.34 5.63
N THR A 92 15.25 5.44 5.24
CA THR A 92 14.12 4.98 6.05
C THR A 92 13.31 3.95 5.29
N ALA A 93 12.77 2.96 6.00
CA ALA A 93 11.90 1.95 5.44
C ALA A 93 10.74 1.71 6.41
N ASN A 94 9.56 2.19 6.05
CA ASN A 94 8.35 2.02 6.83
C ASN A 94 7.49 0.93 6.20
N THR A 95 7.14 -0.07 7.00
CA THR A 95 6.23 -1.15 6.57
C THR A 95 5.02 -1.14 7.48
N GLN A 96 3.83 -1.06 6.89
CA GLN A 96 2.55 -1.13 7.57
C GLN A 96 1.79 -2.33 6.98
N ALA A 97 1.41 -3.26 7.83
CA ALA A 97 0.63 -4.42 7.44
C ALA A 97 -0.45 -4.67 8.47
N GLY A 98 -1.59 -5.19 8.04
CA GLY A 98 -2.65 -5.52 8.97
C GLY A 98 -3.95 -5.89 8.28
N VAL A 99 -4.97 -6.07 9.11
CA VAL A 99 -6.33 -6.35 8.67
C VAL A 99 -7.23 -5.22 9.16
N LYS A 100 -8.08 -4.72 8.27
CA LYS A 100 -9.11 -3.72 8.55
C LYS A 100 -10.46 -4.39 8.41
N ILE A 101 -11.32 -4.17 9.40
CA ILE A 101 -12.72 -4.59 9.36
C ILE A 101 -13.55 -3.32 9.21
N ARG A 102 -14.37 -3.26 8.17
CA ARG A 102 -15.27 -2.14 7.90
C ARG A 102 -16.70 -2.61 8.05
N PHE A 103 -17.39 -2.02 9.01
CA PHE A 103 -18.82 -2.22 9.20
C PHE A 103 -19.58 -0.98 8.74
N THR A 104 -20.64 -1.17 7.98
CA THR A 104 -21.50 -0.10 7.45
C THR A 104 -22.92 -0.35 7.92
N LEU A 105 -23.41 0.52 8.80
CA LEU A 105 -24.80 0.53 9.24
C LEU A 105 -25.64 1.13 8.11
N ALA A 106 -26.29 0.28 7.31
CA ALA A 106 -27.37 0.73 6.47
C ALA A 106 -28.64 0.82 7.34
N PRO A 107 -29.42 1.92 7.26
CA PRO A 107 -30.71 2.03 7.95
C PRO A 107 -31.75 1.05 7.41
#